data_AF-A0A223VBL0-F1
#
_entry.id   AF-A0A223VBL0-F1
#
_cell.length_a   1.000
_cell.length_b   1.000
_cell.length_c   1.000
_cell.angle_alpha   90.00
_cell.angle_beta   90.00
_cell.angle_gamma   90.00
#
_symmetry.space_group_name_H-M   'P 1'
#
loop_
_entity.id
_entity.type
_entity.pdbx_description
1 polymer ?
#
loop_
_entity_poly.entity_id
_entity_poly.type
_entity_poly.pdbx_seq_one_letter_code
_entity_poly.pdbx_strand_id
1 'polypeptide(L)'
;MAFDFASFRSDANERLNFKKWFNKLQDYGKTLNEPLSELYIYQFLSDRKNESYEYFTKDLQDNDYYLELQKRLSKVYPSASFTKQFEAEIEAFSLLGNPQNKNRFSWIILLGALLLISLIFNMYLWQSKRLLVNNKERSLFEALSQQEEKIVSLINQGLSNKEIASTLFISVSTVKSHINNIYKKLNVHSRDQLKGL
;
A
#
# COMPACT_ATOMS: atom_id res chain seq x y z
N MET A 1 -3.42 -63.66 0.79
CA MET A 1 -2.63 -62.44 0.56
C MET A 1 -2.83 -61.53 1.76
N ALA A 2 -1.87 -61.52 2.68
CA ALA A 2 -1.87 -60.55 3.76
C ALA A 2 -1.55 -59.18 3.14
N PHE A 3 -2.51 -58.26 3.17
CA PHE A 3 -2.23 -56.87 2.86
C PHE A 3 -1.35 -56.33 3.98
N ASP A 4 -0.09 -56.07 3.63
CA ASP A 4 0.85 -55.35 4.47
C ASP A 4 0.34 -53.92 4.62
N PHE A 5 -0.29 -53.61 5.76
CA PHE A 5 -0.63 -52.25 6.12
C PHE A 5 0.66 -51.53 6.49
N ALA A 6 1.44 -51.13 5.49
CA ALA A 6 2.46 -50.12 5.65
C ALA A 6 1.76 -48.87 6.21
N SER A 7 1.94 -48.62 7.51
CA SER A 7 1.36 -47.49 8.20
C SER A 7 1.83 -46.20 7.52
N PHE A 8 0.99 -45.60 6.69
CA PHE A 8 1.28 -44.32 6.06
C PHE A 8 1.46 -43.30 7.18
N ARG A 9 2.69 -42.82 7.37
CA ARG A 9 2.97 -41.73 8.31
C ARG A 9 2.43 -40.45 7.67
N SER A 10 1.81 -39.58 8.45
CA SER A 10 1.41 -38.28 7.94
C SER A 10 2.64 -37.41 7.67
N ASP A 11 2.63 -36.62 6.60
CA ASP A 11 3.72 -35.70 6.23
C ASP A 11 4.15 -34.81 7.43
N ALA A 12 3.19 -34.41 8.26
CA ALA A 12 3.47 -33.64 9.47
C ALA A 12 4.31 -34.43 10.48
N ASN A 13 4.03 -35.72 10.67
CA ASN A 13 4.81 -36.59 11.54
C ASN A 13 6.20 -36.88 10.94
N GLU A 14 6.30 -37.05 9.62
CA GLU A 14 7.59 -37.24 8.92
C GLU A 14 8.50 -36.02 9.10
N ARG A 15 7.99 -34.81 8.83
CA ARG A 15 8.72 -33.56 9.04
C ARG A 15 9.15 -33.32 10.48
N LEU A 16 8.29 -33.67 11.45
CA LEU A 16 8.58 -33.53 12.87
C LEU A 16 9.68 -34.51 13.31
N ASN A 17 9.63 -35.74 12.81
CA ASN A 17 10.68 -36.74 13.04
C ASN A 17 11.98 -36.32 12.37
N PHE A 18 11.93 -35.81 11.15
CA PHE A 18 13.10 -35.34 10.42
C PHE A 18 13.79 -34.19 11.14
N LYS A 19 13.03 -33.20 11.66
CA LYS A 19 13.60 -32.11 12.48
C LYS A 19 14.31 -32.65 13.73
N LYS A 20 13.75 -33.65 14.40
CA LYS A 20 14.40 -34.30 15.56
C LYS A 20 15.69 -35.02 15.15
N TRP A 21 15.67 -35.70 14.00
CA TRP A 21 16.86 -36.35 13.44
C TRP A 21 17.96 -35.37 13.07
N PHE A 22 17.60 -34.24 12.46
CA PHE A 22 18.52 -33.15 12.11
C PHE A 22 19.30 -32.67 13.35
N ASN A 23 18.59 -32.29 14.41
CA ASN A 23 19.22 -31.82 15.65
C ASN A 23 20.07 -32.91 16.31
N LYS A 24 19.57 -34.15 16.36
CA LYS A 24 20.33 -35.29 16.91
C LYS A 24 21.63 -35.54 16.17
N LEU A 25 21.65 -35.32 14.85
CA LEU A 25 22.85 -35.53 14.05
C LEU A 25 23.91 -34.46 14.35
N GLN A 26 23.50 -33.20 14.52
CA GLN A 26 24.36 -32.12 15.00
C GLN A 26 24.92 -32.40 16.40
N ASP A 27 24.05 -32.82 17.33
CA ASP A 27 24.45 -33.18 18.69
C ASP A 27 25.44 -34.35 18.69
N TYR A 28 25.16 -35.39 17.89
CA TYR A 28 26.07 -36.52 17.72
C TYR A 28 27.44 -36.05 17.20
N GLY A 29 27.46 -35.21 16.16
CA GLY A 29 28.70 -34.60 15.66
C GLY A 29 29.50 -33.89 16.75
N LYS A 30 28.84 -33.07 17.56
CA LYS A 30 29.46 -32.40 18.72
C LYS A 30 30.05 -33.39 19.73
N THR A 31 29.33 -34.47 20.04
CA THR A 31 29.80 -35.47 21.02
C THR A 31 31.03 -36.26 20.55
N LEU A 32 31.25 -36.37 19.23
CA LEU A 32 32.44 -37.04 18.69
C LEU A 32 33.72 -36.26 18.97
N ASN A 33 33.64 -34.94 19.20
CA ASN A 33 34.78 -34.05 19.39
C ASN A 33 35.82 -34.13 18.24
N GLU A 34 35.36 -34.49 17.04
CA GLU A 34 36.17 -34.69 15.84
C GLU A 34 35.63 -33.78 14.71
N PRO A 35 36.27 -32.62 14.46
CA PRO A 35 35.74 -31.60 13.54
C PRO A 35 35.57 -32.09 12.10
N LEU A 36 36.37 -33.07 11.68
CA LEU A 36 36.25 -33.67 10.35
C LEU A 36 34.96 -34.49 10.21
N SER A 37 34.57 -35.21 11.25
CA SER A 37 33.31 -35.97 11.26
C SER A 37 32.10 -35.03 11.22
N GLU A 38 32.18 -33.92 11.96
CA GLU A 38 31.17 -32.85 11.90
C GLU A 38 31.09 -32.20 10.52
N LEU A 39 32.21 -32.09 9.79
CA LEU A 39 32.22 -31.57 8.42
C LEU A 39 31.47 -32.49 7.44
N TYR A 40 31.57 -33.81 7.59
CA TYR A 40 30.77 -34.75 6.81
C TYR A 40 29.28 -34.65 7.12
N ILE A 41 28.94 -34.49 8.40
CA ILE A 41 27.56 -34.23 8.83
C ILE A 41 27.06 -32.94 8.19
N TYR A 42 27.85 -31.87 8.24
CA TYR A 42 27.53 -30.62 7.55
C TYR A 42 27.27 -30.85 6.06
N GLN A 43 28.16 -31.56 5.36
CA GLN A 43 28.02 -31.81 3.92
C GLN A 43 26.75 -32.58 3.57
N PHE A 44 26.34 -33.52 4.43
CA PHE A 44 25.06 -34.22 4.29
C PHE A 44 23.88 -33.28 4.53
N LEU A 45 23.96 -32.42 5.55
CA LEU A 45 22.89 -31.51 5.93
C LEU A 45 22.70 -30.37 4.92
N SER A 46 23.79 -29.87 4.32
CA SER A 46 23.81 -28.74 3.38
C SER A 46 23.56 -29.15 1.92
N ASP A 47 23.48 -30.44 1.61
CA ASP A 47 23.17 -30.92 0.26
C ASP A 47 21.74 -30.54 -0.15
N ARG A 48 21.63 -29.72 -1.20
CA ARG A 48 20.36 -29.25 -1.78
C ARG A 48 19.43 -30.35 -2.25
N LYS A 49 19.95 -31.55 -2.52
CA LYS A 49 19.15 -32.71 -2.95
C LYS A 49 18.49 -33.43 -1.77
N ASN A 50 18.90 -33.12 -0.54
CA ASN A 50 18.44 -33.77 0.66
C ASN A 50 17.30 -32.98 1.32
N GLU A 51 16.40 -33.67 1.99
CA GLU A 51 15.31 -33.06 2.79
C GLU A 51 15.86 -32.19 3.93
N SER A 52 17.12 -32.42 4.35
CA SER A 52 17.81 -31.62 5.36
C SER A 52 18.09 -30.19 4.94
N TYR A 53 18.15 -29.89 3.65
CA TYR A 53 18.52 -28.55 3.18
C TYR A 53 17.56 -27.47 3.66
N GLU A 54 16.25 -27.77 3.69
CA GLU A 54 15.24 -26.82 4.17
C GLU A 54 15.43 -26.49 5.66
N TYR A 55 15.88 -27.46 6.45
CA TYR A 55 16.16 -27.28 7.88
C TYR A 55 17.49 -26.57 8.09
N PHE A 56 18.52 -26.95 7.35
CA PHE A 56 19.84 -26.31 7.34
C PHE A 56 19.74 -24.81 7.06
N THR A 57 19.01 -24.41 6.02
CA THR A 57 18.90 -23.00 5.64
C THR A 57 18.21 -22.12 6.70
N LYS A 58 17.30 -22.70 7.48
CA LYS A 58 16.65 -22.04 8.62
C LYS A 58 17.58 -22.00 9.84
N ASP A 59 18.19 -23.14 10.17
CA ASP A 59 19.08 -23.28 11.33
C ASP A 59 20.33 -22.40 11.21
N LEU A 60 20.88 -22.25 10.00
CA LEU A 60 22.03 -21.40 9.70
C LEU A 60 21.83 -19.92 10.07
N GLN A 61 20.58 -19.44 10.13
CA GLN A 61 20.28 -18.05 10.48
C GLN A 61 20.15 -17.84 12.00
N ASP A 62 19.75 -18.87 12.73
CA ASP A 62 19.36 -18.78 14.13
C ASP A 62 20.37 -19.44 15.10
N ASN A 63 21.28 -20.27 14.59
CA ASN A 63 22.14 -21.15 15.37
C ASN A 63 23.63 -20.98 15.07
N ASP A 64 24.44 -20.81 16.13
CA ASP A 64 25.89 -20.65 16.05
C ASP A 64 26.65 -21.95 15.78
N TYR A 65 25.98 -23.10 15.67
CA TYR A 65 26.57 -24.43 15.46
C TYR A 65 27.69 -24.44 14.40
N TYR A 66 27.42 -23.87 13.22
CA TYR A 66 28.35 -23.90 12.09
C TYR A 66 29.54 -22.96 12.29
N LEU A 67 29.35 -21.85 13.01
CA LEU A 67 30.42 -20.93 13.38
C LEU A 67 31.36 -21.56 14.42
N GLU A 68 30.82 -22.31 15.38
CA GLU A 68 31.61 -23.10 16.33
C GLU A 68 32.42 -24.19 15.62
N LEU A 69 31.80 -24.89 14.66
CA LEU A 69 32.47 -25.90 13.85
C LEU A 69 33.64 -25.28 13.05
N GLN A 70 33.44 -24.11 12.44
CA GLN A 70 34.49 -23.37 11.73
C GLN A 70 35.68 -23.08 12.65
N LYS A 71 35.43 -22.59 13.86
CA LYS A 71 36.48 -22.31 14.86
C LYS A 71 37.25 -23.58 15.23
N ARG A 72 36.55 -24.70 15.43
CA ARG A 72 37.19 -26.00 15.72
C ARG A 72 38.05 -26.49 14.54
N LEU A 73 37.52 -26.43 13.32
CA LEU A 73 38.23 -26.83 12.10
C LEU A 73 39.48 -25.99 11.86
N SER A 74 39.40 -24.66 12.01
CA SER A 74 40.54 -23.75 11.87
C SER A 74 41.63 -24.03 12.91
N LYS A 75 41.23 -24.38 14.15
CA LYS A 75 42.17 -24.74 15.21
C LYS A 75 42.91 -26.06 14.96
N VAL A 76 42.21 -27.09 14.49
CA VAL A 76 42.78 -28.45 14.32
C VAL A 76 43.44 -28.62 12.95
N TYR A 77 42.89 -28.03 11.89
CA TYR A 77 43.31 -28.18 10.49
C TYR A 77 43.44 -26.82 9.77
N PRO A 78 44.37 -25.93 10.18
CA PRO A 78 44.46 -24.56 9.65
C PRO A 78 44.87 -24.48 8.17
N SER A 79 45.70 -25.39 7.69
CA SER A 79 46.25 -25.37 6.32
C SER A 79 45.49 -26.26 5.33
N ALA A 80 44.46 -26.97 5.77
CA ALA A 80 43.75 -27.92 4.95
C ALA A 80 42.83 -27.24 3.92
N SER A 81 42.74 -27.82 2.72
CA SER A 81 41.91 -27.27 1.63
C SER A 81 40.42 -27.23 1.99
N PHE A 82 39.93 -28.27 2.67
CA PHE A 82 38.52 -28.35 3.07
C PHE A 82 38.14 -27.30 4.12
N THR A 83 39.08 -26.89 4.99
CA THR A 83 38.87 -25.83 5.97
C THR A 83 38.62 -24.50 5.27
N LYS A 84 39.44 -24.17 4.27
CA LYS A 84 39.29 -22.95 3.47
C LYS A 84 38.00 -22.96 2.65
N GLN A 85 37.63 -24.12 2.10
CA GLN A 85 36.37 -24.28 1.36
C GLN A 85 35.16 -24.06 2.27
N PHE A 86 35.15 -24.69 3.44
CA PHE A 86 34.08 -24.54 4.42
C PHE A 86 33.96 -23.09 4.91
N GLU A 87 35.07 -22.43 5.19
CA GLU A 87 35.10 -21.00 5.55
C GLU A 87 34.47 -20.11 4.47
N ALA A 88 34.85 -20.29 3.21
CA ALA A 88 34.28 -19.55 2.09
C ALA A 88 32.78 -19.82 1.89
N GLU A 89 32.33 -21.05 2.14
CA GLU A 89 30.91 -21.42 2.07
C GLU A 89 30.09 -20.73 3.17
N ILE A 90 30.53 -20.80 4.42
CA ILE A 90 29.84 -20.16 5.54
C ILE A 90 29.81 -18.64 5.36
N GLU A 91 30.91 -18.03 4.90
CA GLU A 91 30.94 -16.61 4.56
C GLU A 91 29.93 -16.27 3.46
N ALA A 92 29.89 -17.04 2.37
CA ALA A 92 28.91 -16.85 1.30
C ALA A 92 27.47 -16.96 1.81
N PHE A 93 27.18 -17.91 2.69
CA PHE A 93 25.85 -18.04 3.29
C PHE A 93 25.51 -16.89 4.24
N SER A 94 26.46 -16.40 5.03
CA SER A 94 26.27 -15.23 5.90
C SER A 94 25.91 -13.97 5.09
N LEU A 95 26.50 -13.81 3.91
CA LEU A 95 26.20 -12.71 2.99
C LEU A 95 24.82 -12.86 2.34
N LEU A 96 24.38 -14.09 2.09
CA LEU A 96 23.05 -14.40 1.56
C LEU A 96 21.96 -14.36 2.65
N GLY A 97 22.34 -14.55 3.91
CA GLY A 97 21.46 -14.66 5.07
C GLY A 97 21.01 -13.33 5.66
N ASN A 98 20.33 -12.49 4.87
CA ASN A 98 19.26 -11.61 5.37
C ASN A 98 18.46 -10.88 4.25
N PRO A 99 17.55 -11.55 3.53
CA PRO A 99 16.49 -10.87 2.77
C PRO A 99 15.16 -10.77 3.54
N GLN A 100 15.00 -11.49 4.66
CA GLN A 100 13.70 -11.61 5.35
C GLN A 100 13.53 -10.67 6.56
N ASN A 101 14.58 -9.97 7.00
CA ASN A 101 14.49 -8.99 8.09
C ASN A 101 15.19 -7.66 7.74
N LYS A 102 14.98 -7.17 6.51
CA LYS A 102 15.00 -5.73 6.27
C LYS A 102 13.57 -5.26 6.34
N ASN A 103 13.26 -4.39 7.30
CA ASN A 103 12.04 -3.59 7.39
C ASN A 103 11.35 -3.56 6.04
N ARG A 104 10.30 -4.38 5.85
CA ARG A 104 9.40 -4.25 4.71
C ARG A 104 8.73 -2.92 4.93
N PHE A 105 9.40 -1.88 4.46
CA PHE A 105 8.85 -0.55 4.35
C PHE A 105 7.51 -0.75 3.68
N SER A 106 6.45 -0.61 4.47
CA SER A 106 5.14 -1.02 4.04
C SER A 106 4.70 0.05 3.06
N TRP A 107 4.99 -0.17 1.79
CA TRP A 107 4.57 0.70 0.69
C TRP A 107 3.06 0.98 0.74
N ILE A 108 2.30 0.08 1.35
CA ILE A 108 0.89 0.25 1.71
C ILE A 108 0.66 1.48 2.62
N ILE A 109 1.51 1.73 3.62
CA ILE A 109 1.41 2.89 4.52
C ILE A 109 1.74 4.18 3.76
N LEU A 110 2.77 4.19 2.92
CA LEU A 110 3.08 5.35 2.08
C LEU A 110 1.96 5.66 1.10
N LEU A 111 1.46 4.63 0.40
CA LEU A 111 0.37 4.78 -0.56
C LEU A 111 -0.89 5.27 0.15
N GLY A 112 -1.21 4.73 1.34
CA GLY A 112 -2.30 5.21 2.18
C GLY A 112 -2.14 6.67 2.59
N ALA A 113 -0.94 7.07 3.03
CA ALA A 113 -0.65 8.45 3.39
C ALA A 113 -0.78 9.41 2.19
N LEU A 114 -0.26 9.02 1.03
CA LEU A 114 -0.35 9.81 -0.21
C LEU A 114 -1.80 9.97 -0.67
N LEU A 115 -2.61 8.91 -0.57
CA LEU A 115 -4.04 8.94 -0.88
C LEU A 115 -4.80 9.87 0.08
N LEU A 116 -4.51 9.81 1.39
CA LEU A 116 -5.10 10.73 2.37
C LEU A 116 -4.74 12.19 2.10
N ILE A 117 -3.47 12.49 1.79
CA ILE A 117 -3.04 13.85 1.42
C ILE A 117 -3.80 14.32 0.17
N SER A 118 -3.93 13.46 -0.84
CA SER A 118 -4.67 13.76 -2.06
C SER A 118 -6.15 14.06 -1.78
N LEU A 119 -6.81 13.26 -0.94
CA LEU A 119 -8.20 13.45 -0.54
C LEU A 119 -8.40 14.77 0.22
N ILE A 120 -7.52 15.07 1.19
CA ILE A 120 -7.58 16.33 1.95
C ILE A 120 -7.36 17.53 1.03
N PHE A 121 -6.38 17.45 0.13
CA PHE A 121 -6.11 18.51 -0.83
C PHE A 121 -7.29 18.75 -1.77
N ASN A 122 -7.91 17.68 -2.28
CA ASN A 122 -9.10 17.79 -3.14
C ASN A 122 -10.31 18.35 -2.36
N MET A 123 -10.50 17.90 -1.11
CA MET A 123 -11.53 18.44 -0.22
C MET A 123 -11.35 19.94 0.05
N TYR A 124 -10.11 20.38 0.29
CA TYR A 124 -9.77 21.80 0.46
C TYR A 124 -10.05 22.62 -0.82
N LEU A 125 -9.66 22.11 -1.99
CA LEU A 125 -9.95 22.77 -3.26
C LEU A 125 -11.44 22.86 -3.55
N TRP A 126 -12.22 21.84 -3.19
CA TRP A 126 -13.67 21.85 -3.35
C TRP A 126 -14.35 22.85 -2.42
N GLN A 127 -13.91 22.93 -1.16
CA GLN A 127 -14.44 23.88 -0.19
C GLN A 127 -14.12 25.34 -0.57
N SER A 128 -12.90 25.62 -1.02
CA SER A 128 -12.49 26.96 -1.45
C SER A 128 -13.24 27.44 -2.71
N LYS A 129 -13.48 26.56 -3.69
CA LYS A 129 -14.31 26.89 -4.85
C LYS A 129 -15.76 27.22 -4.47
N ARG A 130 -16.36 26.52 -3.51
CA ARG A 130 -17.74 26.77 -3.06
C ARG A 130 -17.91 28.15 -2.39
N LEU A 131 -16.92 28.60 -1.61
CA LEU A 131 -16.99 29.90 -0.94
C LEU A 131 -16.89 31.08 -1.91
N LEU A 132 -16.10 30.95 -2.98
CA LEU A 132 -15.95 32.00 -3.99
C LEU A 132 -17.19 32.14 -4.90
N VAL A 133 -17.85 31.03 -5.24
CA VAL A 133 -19.06 31.04 -6.10
C VAL A 133 -20.24 31.67 -5.37
N ASN A 134 -20.52 31.26 -4.12
CA ASN A 134 -21.65 31.80 -3.36
C ASN A 134 -21.52 33.30 -3.04
N ASN A 135 -20.31 33.79 -2.80
CA ASN A 135 -20.11 35.23 -2.57
C ASN A 135 -20.30 36.05 -3.85
N LYS A 136 -19.91 35.50 -5.01
CA LYS A 136 -20.12 36.18 -6.29
C LYS A 136 -21.60 36.32 -6.61
N GLU A 137 -22.39 35.26 -6.45
CA GLU A 137 -23.84 35.31 -6.69
C GLU A 137 -24.54 36.29 -5.74
N ARG A 138 -24.23 36.26 -4.43
CA ARG A 138 -24.79 37.23 -3.48
C ARG A 138 -24.44 38.68 -3.83
N SER A 139 -23.19 38.96 -4.18
CA SER A 139 -22.75 40.31 -4.57
C SER A 139 -23.41 40.81 -5.87
N LEU A 140 -23.75 39.91 -6.79
CA LEU A 140 -24.40 40.24 -8.04
C LEU A 140 -25.88 40.60 -7.83
N PHE A 141 -26.57 39.89 -6.93
CA PHE A 141 -27.94 40.24 -6.53
C PHE A 141 -28.00 41.56 -5.76
N GLU A 142 -27.03 41.86 -4.89
CA GLU A 142 -26.94 43.15 -4.18
C GLU A 142 -26.82 44.37 -5.12
N ALA A 143 -26.38 44.19 -6.37
CA ALA A 143 -26.28 45.26 -7.37
C ALA A 143 -27.63 45.57 -8.08
N LEU A 144 -28.64 44.72 -7.91
CA LEU A 144 -29.97 44.90 -8.49
C LEU A 144 -30.81 45.84 -7.61
N SER A 145 -31.68 46.61 -8.24
CA SER A 145 -32.75 47.32 -7.51
C SER A 145 -33.86 46.34 -7.12
N GLN A 146 -34.65 46.69 -6.10
CA GLN A 146 -35.79 45.87 -5.66
C GLN A 146 -36.77 45.51 -6.79
N GLN A 147 -36.96 46.40 -7.77
CA GLN A 147 -37.82 46.12 -8.92
C GLN A 147 -37.18 45.13 -9.90
N GLU A 148 -35.86 45.22 -10.08
CA GLU A 148 -35.10 44.28 -10.91
C GLU A 148 -35.05 42.89 -10.27
N GLU A 149 -34.87 42.79 -8.95
CA GLU A 149 -34.95 41.51 -8.20
C GLU A 149 -36.32 40.83 -8.38
N LYS A 150 -37.42 41.59 -8.26
CA LYS A 150 -38.78 41.07 -8.51
C LYS A 150 -38.92 40.52 -9.92
N ILE A 151 -38.40 41.24 -10.93
CA ILE A 151 -38.44 40.80 -12.32
C ILE A 151 -37.62 39.50 -12.49
N VAL A 152 -36.42 39.41 -11.93
CA VAL A 152 -35.59 38.19 -11.98
C VAL A 152 -36.31 37.02 -11.31
N SER A 153 -36.95 37.22 -10.15
CA SER A 153 -37.74 36.19 -9.47
C SER A 153 -38.87 35.65 -10.35
N LEU A 154 -39.61 36.52 -11.03
CA LEU A 154 -40.68 36.11 -11.94
C LEU A 154 -40.13 35.40 -13.19
N ILE A 155 -38.94 35.77 -13.67
CA ILE A 155 -38.24 35.06 -14.75
C ILE A 155 -37.86 33.63 -14.32
N ASN A 156 -37.35 33.46 -13.09
CA ASN A 156 -37.01 32.17 -12.51
C ASN A 156 -38.24 31.27 -12.30
N GLN A 157 -39.42 31.86 -12.11
CA GLN A 157 -40.71 31.15 -12.08
C GLN A 157 -41.22 30.75 -13.49
N GLY A 158 -40.52 31.14 -14.56
CA GLY A 158 -40.86 30.78 -15.94
C GLY A 158 -41.81 31.74 -16.65
N LEU A 159 -42.22 32.85 -16.02
CA LEU A 159 -43.19 33.80 -16.58
C LEU A 159 -42.62 34.59 -17.77
N SER A 160 -43.37 34.68 -18.86
CA SER A 160 -43.02 35.50 -20.03
C SER A 160 -43.03 37.00 -19.73
N ASN A 161 -42.38 37.82 -20.57
CA ASN A 161 -42.36 39.28 -20.38
C ASN A 161 -43.76 39.91 -20.35
N LYS A 162 -44.75 39.31 -21.02
CA LYS A 162 -46.15 39.77 -20.99
C LYS A 162 -46.80 39.47 -19.64
N GLU A 163 -46.57 38.29 -19.09
CA GLU A 163 -47.10 37.89 -17.79
C GLU A 163 -46.42 38.66 -16.65
N ILE A 164 -45.12 38.94 -16.78
CA ILE A 164 -44.39 39.82 -15.84
C ILE A 164 -44.98 41.23 -15.87
N ALA A 165 -45.23 41.77 -17.06
CA ALA A 165 -45.84 43.09 -17.24
C ALA A 165 -47.23 43.17 -16.58
N SER A 166 -48.07 42.15 -16.76
CA SER A 166 -49.38 42.09 -16.11
C SER A 166 -49.27 41.93 -14.58
N THR A 167 -48.32 41.13 -14.10
CA THR A 167 -48.13 40.87 -12.66
C THR A 167 -47.65 42.12 -11.92
N LEU A 168 -46.76 42.89 -12.54
CA LEU A 168 -46.19 44.11 -11.98
C LEU A 168 -46.98 45.39 -12.34
N PHE A 169 -48.09 45.26 -13.09
CA PHE A 169 -48.91 46.36 -13.58
C PHE A 169 -48.12 47.45 -14.32
N ILE A 170 -47.19 47.03 -15.20
CA ILE A 170 -46.35 47.92 -16.02
C ILE A 170 -46.40 47.52 -17.50
N SER A 171 -45.88 48.38 -18.38
CA SER A 171 -45.84 48.07 -19.80
C SER A 171 -44.76 47.02 -20.14
N VAL A 172 -44.98 46.25 -21.23
CA VAL A 172 -44.02 45.26 -21.72
C VAL A 172 -42.68 45.91 -22.13
N SER A 173 -42.71 47.15 -22.64
CA SER A 173 -41.47 47.87 -22.97
C SER A 173 -40.68 48.23 -21.71
N THR A 174 -41.34 48.63 -20.63
CA THR A 174 -40.71 48.86 -19.32
C THR A 174 -40.03 47.59 -18.79
N VAL A 175 -40.69 46.43 -18.89
CA VAL A 175 -40.09 45.13 -18.52
C VAL A 175 -38.84 44.84 -19.36
N LYS A 176 -38.88 45.05 -20.68
CA LYS A 176 -37.72 44.87 -21.56
C LYS A 176 -36.55 45.78 -21.16
N SER A 177 -36.82 47.03 -20.80
CA SER A 177 -35.79 47.97 -20.33
C SER A 177 -35.15 47.52 -19.02
N HIS A 178 -35.95 47.07 -18.04
CA HIS A 178 -35.42 46.50 -16.81
C HIS A 178 -34.57 45.25 -17.08
N ILE A 179 -35.02 44.34 -17.96
CA ILE A 179 -34.25 43.15 -18.35
C ILE A 179 -32.92 43.53 -19.00
N ASN A 180 -32.89 44.54 -19.87
CA ASN A 180 -31.64 45.02 -20.46
C ASN A 180 -30.68 45.60 -19.40
N ASN A 181 -31.20 46.29 -18.39
CA ASN A 181 -30.38 46.79 -17.29
C ASN A 181 -29.86 45.65 -16.42
N ILE A 182 -30.69 44.64 -16.13
CA ILE A 182 -30.30 43.40 -15.44
C ILE A 182 -29.18 42.70 -16.20
N TYR A 183 -29.31 42.52 -17.51
CA TYR A 183 -28.27 41.91 -18.35
C TYR A 183 -26.93 42.64 -18.25
N LYS A 184 -26.95 43.98 -18.26
CA LYS A 184 -25.74 44.80 -18.07
C LYS A 184 -25.14 44.66 -16.68
N LYS A 185 -25.98 44.68 -15.63
CA LYS A 185 -25.54 44.60 -14.23
C LYS A 185 -24.98 43.23 -13.85
N LEU A 186 -25.61 42.16 -14.33
CA LEU A 186 -25.22 40.78 -14.04
C LEU A 186 -24.24 40.20 -15.07
N ASN A 187 -23.89 40.97 -16.10
CA ASN A 187 -23.02 40.57 -17.21
C ASN A 187 -23.44 39.23 -17.86
N VAL A 188 -24.75 39.08 -18.11
CA VAL A 188 -25.35 37.93 -18.79
C VAL A 188 -25.93 38.36 -20.13
N HIS A 189 -25.98 37.44 -21.08
CA HIS A 189 -26.34 37.74 -22.47
C HIS A 189 -27.63 37.07 -22.94
N SER A 190 -28.19 36.16 -22.15
CA SER A 190 -29.43 35.48 -22.50
C SER A 190 -30.35 35.31 -21.30
N ARG A 191 -31.65 35.17 -21.61
CA ARG A 191 -32.68 34.89 -20.61
C ARG A 191 -32.44 33.55 -19.93
N ASP A 192 -31.89 32.57 -20.64
CA ASP A 192 -31.61 31.25 -20.05
C ASP A 192 -30.42 31.28 -19.10
N GLN A 193 -29.46 32.19 -19.28
CA GLN A 193 -28.40 32.43 -18.29
C GLN A 193 -28.92 33.10 -17.00
N LEU A 194 -30.06 33.81 -17.07
CA LEU A 194 -30.74 34.30 -15.87
C LEU A 194 -31.46 33.20 -15.10
N LYS A 195 -31.88 32.12 -15.79
CA LYS A 195 -32.61 31.02 -15.15
C LYS A 195 -31.63 30.17 -14.35
N GLY A 196 -31.78 30.16 -13.03
CA GLY A 196 -30.93 29.36 -12.14
C GLY A 196 -29.76 30.11 -11.51
N LEU A 197 -29.70 31.43 -11.68
CA LEU A 197 -29.08 32.34 -10.72
C LEU A 197 -30.06 32.59 -9.56
#